data_AF-V4Y5L4-F1
#
_entry.id   AF-V4Y5L4-F1
#
_cell.length_a   1.000
_cell.length_b   1.000
_cell.length_c   1.000
_cell.angle_alpha   90.00
_cell.angle_beta   90.00
_cell.angle_gamma   90.00
#
_symmetry.space_group_name_H-M   'P 1'
#
loop_
_entity.id
_entity.type
_entity.pdbx_description
1 polymer ?
#
loop_
_entity_poly.entity_id
_entity_poly.type
_entity_poly.pdbx_seq_one_letter_code
_entity_poly.pdbx_strand_id
1 'polypeptide(L)'
;MTLNIHPSTSTREPPTLTTLEQTDDTWRLDLTPYRTFIADVTGVELTDSPSHRDLKTVQSRLEGCVESYARDGNCKCRDLGQYEQIESYTTVRELAQFFRVAVEAERPVEEPAT
;
A
#
# COMPACT_ATOMS: atom_id res chain seq x y z
N MET A 1 1.85 -6.18 -12.58
CA MET A 1 1.01 -6.78 -11.52
C MET A 1 0.05 -5.73 -11.05
N THR A 2 -1.24 -6.04 -11.00
CA THR A 2 -2.26 -5.07 -10.64
C THR A 2 -3.04 -5.53 -9.43
N LEU A 3 -3.20 -4.66 -8.42
CA LEU A 3 -4.08 -4.91 -7.28
C LEU A 3 -5.40 -4.15 -7.50
N ASN A 4 -6.52 -4.87 -7.41
CA ASN A 4 -7.85 -4.27 -7.46
C ASN A 4 -8.45 -4.37 -6.06
N ILE A 5 -8.97 -3.26 -5.54
CA ILE A 5 -9.63 -3.24 -4.23
C ILE A 5 -10.98 -2.53 -4.36
N HIS A 6 -11.97 -3.04 -3.65
CA HIS A 6 -13.29 -2.44 -3.54
C HIS A 6 -13.34 -1.65 -2.23
N PRO A 7 -13.16 -0.32 -2.26
CA PRO A 7 -13.09 0.50 -1.05
C PRO A 7 -14.46 0.69 -0.39
N SER A 8 -15.48 -0.13 -0.68
CA SER A 8 -16.90 0.09 -0.38
C SER A 8 -17.22 0.37 1.10
N THR A 9 -16.31 0.07 2.02
CA THR A 9 -16.42 0.35 3.46
C THR A 9 -15.55 1.51 3.95
N SER A 10 -14.73 2.10 3.09
CA SER A 10 -13.77 3.15 3.41
C SER A 10 -14.28 4.51 2.94
N THR A 11 -14.40 5.46 3.86
CA THR A 11 -14.68 6.87 3.54
C THR A 11 -13.43 7.65 3.17
N ARG A 12 -12.29 6.96 2.94
CA ARG A 12 -11.02 7.62 2.64
C ARG A 12 -10.97 8.03 1.18
N GLU A 13 -10.46 9.21 0.94
CA GLU A 13 -10.14 9.65 -0.41
C GLU A 13 -9.09 8.72 -1.04
N PRO A 14 -9.14 8.52 -2.35
CA PRO A 14 -8.13 7.75 -3.06
C PRO A 14 -6.77 8.45 -3.06
N PRO A 15 -5.66 7.69 -3.03
CA PRO A 15 -4.33 8.26 -3.22
C PRO A 15 -4.15 8.81 -4.64
N THR A 16 -3.13 9.65 -4.87
CA THR A 16 -2.81 10.24 -6.19
C THR A 16 -1.65 9.54 -6.90
N LEU A 17 -1.42 8.26 -6.58
CA LEU A 17 -0.39 7.43 -7.20
C LEU A 17 -0.52 7.42 -8.73
N THR A 18 0.60 7.57 -9.43
CA THR A 18 0.64 7.76 -10.89
C THR A 18 -0.03 6.64 -11.67
N THR A 19 0.01 5.40 -11.16
CA THR A 19 -0.58 4.22 -11.81
C THR A 19 -1.92 3.79 -11.20
N LEU A 20 -2.53 4.64 -10.38
CA LEU A 20 -3.84 4.38 -9.81
C LEU A 20 -4.94 4.78 -10.79
N GLU A 21 -5.72 3.81 -11.22
CA GLU A 21 -6.97 3.99 -11.94
C GLU A 21 -8.13 3.86 -10.97
N GLN A 22 -9.09 4.78 -11.05
CA GLN A 22 -10.29 4.76 -10.23
C GLN A 22 -11.53 4.59 -11.12
N THR A 23 -12.38 3.67 -10.71
CA THR A 23 -13.75 3.51 -11.21
C THR A 23 -14.71 3.70 -10.04
N ASP A 24 -16.02 3.78 -10.32
CA ASP A 24 -17.04 4.15 -9.32
C ASP A 24 -16.96 3.33 -8.02
N ASP A 25 -16.53 2.07 -8.10
CA ASP A 25 -16.54 1.10 -7.00
C ASP A 25 -15.22 0.32 -6.83
N THR A 26 -14.20 0.61 -7.64
CA THR A 26 -12.93 -0.12 -7.62
C THR A 26 -11.73 0.82 -7.78
N TRP A 27 -10.73 0.63 -6.93
CA TRP A 27 -9.39 1.19 -7.10
C TRP A 27 -8.47 0.13 -7.69
N ARG A 28 -7.80 0.48 -8.78
CA ARG A 28 -6.89 -0.40 -9.50
C ARG A 28 -5.49 0.22 -9.52
N LEU A 29 -4.51 -0.44 -8.92
CA LEU A 29 -3.13 0.05 -8.88
C LEU A 29 -2.20 -0.93 -9.59
N ASP A 30 -1.48 -0.46 -10.62
CA ASP A 30 -0.33 -1.21 -11.14
C ASP A 30 0.86 -1.06 -10.19
N LEU A 31 1.22 -2.16 -9.55
CA LEU A 31 2.31 -2.24 -8.59
C LEU A 31 3.67 -2.51 -9.23
N THR A 32 3.73 -2.77 -10.55
CA THR A 32 4.98 -3.02 -11.27
C THR A 32 6.09 -2.01 -10.95
N PRO A 33 5.85 -0.67 -10.99
CA PRO A 33 6.89 0.31 -10.64
C PRO A 33 7.29 0.30 -9.16
N TYR A 34 6.41 -0.16 -8.27
CA TYR A 34 6.63 -0.11 -6.82
C TYR A 34 7.17 -1.42 -6.24
N ARG A 35 7.24 -2.50 -7.04
CA ARG A 35 7.57 -3.86 -6.58
C ARG A 35 8.89 -3.94 -5.83
N THR A 36 9.96 -3.39 -6.40
CA THR A 36 11.30 -3.42 -5.78
C THR A 36 11.29 -2.68 -4.45
N PHE A 37 10.71 -1.48 -4.42
CA PHE A 37 10.57 -0.69 -3.20
C PHE A 37 9.79 -1.44 -2.10
N ILE A 38 8.64 -2.01 -2.46
CA ILE A 38 7.81 -2.77 -1.52
C ILE A 38 8.60 -3.98 -1.00
N ALA A 39 9.27 -4.73 -1.85
CA ALA A 39 10.07 -5.88 -1.43
C ALA A 39 11.22 -5.48 -0.49
N ASP A 40 11.93 -4.40 -0.77
CA ASP A 40 13.07 -3.95 0.04
C ASP A 40 12.63 -3.42 1.41
N VAL A 41 11.54 -2.63 1.45
CA VAL A 41 11.03 -2.06 2.70
C VAL A 41 10.31 -3.10 3.54
N THR A 42 9.52 -3.96 2.89
CA THR A 42 8.58 -4.85 3.57
C THR A 42 9.07 -6.28 3.67
N GLY A 43 10.09 -6.68 2.91
CA GLY A 43 10.54 -8.07 2.79
C GLY A 43 9.50 -9.01 2.17
N VAL A 44 8.46 -8.46 1.53
CA VAL A 44 7.36 -9.22 0.92
C VAL A 44 7.41 -9.03 -0.59
N GLU A 45 7.51 -10.15 -1.31
CA GLU A 45 7.31 -10.16 -2.76
C GLU A 45 5.82 -10.40 -3.05
N LEU A 46 5.14 -9.36 -3.53
CA LEU A 46 3.72 -9.45 -3.84
C LEU A 46 3.47 -10.30 -5.10
N THR A 47 2.54 -11.24 -4.99
CA THR A 47 1.98 -12.05 -6.09
C THR A 47 0.69 -11.42 -6.61
N ASP A 48 0.19 -11.79 -7.80
CA ASP A 48 -1.04 -11.23 -8.38
C ASP A 48 -2.31 -11.42 -7.51
N SER A 49 -2.29 -12.34 -6.55
CA SER A 49 -3.33 -12.51 -5.53
C SER A 49 -2.68 -12.61 -4.14
N PRO A 50 -2.25 -11.47 -3.55
CA PRO A 50 -1.56 -11.49 -2.27
C PRO A 50 -2.52 -11.89 -1.15
N SER A 51 -2.02 -12.64 -0.16
CA SER A 51 -2.87 -13.01 0.97
C SER A 51 -3.16 -11.79 1.86
N HIS A 52 -4.24 -11.84 2.64
CA HIS A 52 -4.51 -10.82 3.67
C HIS A 52 -3.30 -10.62 4.62
N ARG A 53 -2.54 -11.69 4.91
CA ARG A 53 -1.31 -11.60 5.71
C ARG A 53 -0.22 -10.77 5.01
N ASP A 54 -0.06 -10.94 3.72
CA ASP A 54 0.93 -10.19 2.92
C ASP A 54 0.55 -8.71 2.86
N LEU A 55 -0.72 -8.42 2.54
CA LEU A 55 -1.26 -7.05 2.54
C LEU A 55 -1.06 -6.37 3.90
N LYS A 56 -1.38 -7.06 5.00
CA LYS A 56 -1.19 -6.53 6.36
C LYS A 56 0.28 -6.30 6.70
N THR A 57 1.17 -7.17 6.24
CA THR A 57 2.61 -7.02 6.46
C THR A 57 3.15 -5.82 5.70
N VAL A 58 2.76 -5.66 4.44
CA VAL A 58 3.12 -4.52 3.60
C VAL A 58 2.60 -3.22 4.20
N GLN A 59 1.31 -3.16 4.54
CA GLN A 59 0.68 -2.02 5.21
C GLN A 59 1.44 -1.62 6.48
N SER A 60 1.65 -2.54 7.41
CA SER A 60 2.31 -2.25 8.69
C SER A 60 3.73 -1.73 8.52
N ARG A 61 4.49 -2.29 7.56
CA ARG A 61 5.89 -1.89 7.34
C ARG A 61 6.01 -0.57 6.58
N LEU A 62 5.12 -0.29 5.63
CA LEU A 62 5.04 1.01 4.98
C LEU A 62 4.63 2.11 5.98
N GLU A 63 3.67 1.84 6.87
CA GLU A 63 3.31 2.79 7.93
C GLU A 63 4.47 3.05 8.89
N GLY A 64 5.20 2.00 9.29
CA GLY A 64 6.42 2.16 10.08
C GLY A 64 7.52 2.96 9.36
N CYS A 65 7.62 2.81 8.03
CA CYS A 65 8.51 3.61 7.19
C CYS A 65 8.11 5.09 7.21
N VAL A 66 6.82 5.36 7.07
CA VAL A 66 6.25 6.71 7.13
C VAL A 66 6.53 7.36 8.49
N GLU A 67 6.26 6.65 9.59
CA GLU A 67 6.50 7.15 10.94
C GLU A 67 7.98 7.43 11.21
N SER A 68 8.88 6.55 10.76
CA SER A 68 10.32 6.72 10.93
C SER A 68 10.82 7.94 10.16
N TYR A 69 10.35 8.11 8.91
CA TYR A 69 10.73 9.24 8.08
C TYR A 69 10.23 10.58 8.68
N ALA A 70 9.03 10.59 9.25
CA ALA A 70 8.49 11.78 9.91
C ALA A 70 9.28 12.18 11.17
N ARG A 71 9.90 11.24 11.87
CA ARG A 71 10.69 11.50 13.08
C ARG A 71 12.13 11.88 12.77
N ASP A 72 12.80 11.09 11.94
CA ASP A 72 14.26 11.11 11.79
C ASP A 72 14.72 11.47 10.37
N GLY A 73 13.78 11.74 9.45
CA GLY A 73 14.07 11.98 8.03
C GLY A 73 14.59 10.74 7.30
N ASN A 74 14.45 9.55 7.89
CA ASN A 74 14.99 8.30 7.37
C ASN A 74 13.99 7.15 7.50
N CYS A 75 13.99 6.26 6.51
CA CYS A 75 13.29 4.99 6.55
C CYS A 75 14.31 3.84 6.48
N LYS A 76 13.89 2.59 6.73
CA LYS A 76 14.75 1.42 6.56
C LYS A 76 15.43 1.35 5.18
N CYS A 77 14.77 1.83 4.13
CA CYS A 77 15.40 2.11 2.84
C CYS A 77 16.19 3.43 2.98
N ARG A 78 17.51 3.30 3.14
CA ARG A 78 18.46 4.41 3.38
C ARG A 78 18.46 5.49 2.29
N ASP A 79 17.86 5.22 1.13
CA ASP A 79 17.75 6.16 0.03
C ASP A 79 16.48 5.88 -0.77
N LEU A 80 15.55 6.84 -0.84
CA LEU A 80 14.37 6.72 -1.72
C LEU A 80 14.73 7.01 -3.18
N GLY A 81 15.80 7.77 -3.43
CA GLY A 81 16.22 8.21 -4.77
C GLY A 81 16.73 7.08 -5.66
N GLN A 82 16.92 5.88 -5.14
CA GLN A 82 17.23 4.69 -5.93
C GLN A 82 16.00 4.09 -6.63
N TYR A 83 14.78 4.48 -6.23
CA TYR A 83 13.54 3.99 -6.82
C TYR A 83 12.90 5.10 -7.65
N GLU A 84 12.93 4.96 -8.97
CA GLU A 84 12.49 5.99 -9.93
C GLU A 84 11.07 6.52 -9.62
N GLN A 85 10.16 5.66 -9.19
CA GLN A 85 8.76 6.02 -8.95
C GLN A 85 8.47 6.39 -7.48
N ILE A 86 9.47 6.33 -6.60
CA ILE A 86 9.36 6.81 -5.21
C ILE A 86 10.07 8.16 -5.13
N GLU A 87 9.52 9.14 -5.84
CA GLU A 87 10.10 10.48 -5.95
C GLU A 87 10.04 11.27 -4.64
N SER A 88 9.15 10.87 -3.71
CA SER A 88 8.97 11.59 -2.46
C SER A 88 8.38 10.74 -1.33
N TYR A 89 8.47 11.28 -0.12
CA TYR A 89 7.75 10.80 1.06
C TYR A 89 6.22 10.71 0.85
N THR A 90 5.65 11.57 -0.01
CA THR A 90 4.23 11.54 -0.35
C THR A 90 3.85 10.21 -1.00
N THR A 91 4.65 9.72 -1.95
CA THR A 91 4.41 8.43 -2.60
C THR A 91 4.37 7.27 -1.60
N VAL A 92 5.27 7.28 -0.62
CA VAL A 92 5.31 6.25 0.43
C VAL A 92 4.04 6.29 1.31
N ARG A 93 3.58 7.50 1.66
CA ARG A 93 2.32 7.68 2.41
C ARG A 93 1.12 7.19 1.62
N GLU A 94 1.08 7.48 0.33
CA GLU A 94 0.00 7.08 -0.55
C GLU A 94 -0.04 5.56 -0.76
N LEU A 95 1.12 4.91 -0.90
CA LEU A 95 1.21 3.45 -0.89
C LEU A 95 0.70 2.89 0.44
N ALA A 96 1.13 3.45 1.58
CA ALA A 96 0.65 3.01 2.90
C ALA A 96 -0.89 3.14 3.03
N GLN A 97 -1.46 4.23 2.55
CA GLN A 97 -2.91 4.46 2.51
C GLN A 97 -3.62 3.44 1.62
N PHE A 98 -3.10 3.19 0.42
CA PHE A 98 -3.66 2.19 -0.48
C PHE A 98 -3.70 0.79 0.16
N PHE A 99 -2.58 0.34 0.73
CA PHE A 99 -2.52 -0.97 1.39
C PHE A 99 -3.37 -1.05 2.66
N ARG A 100 -3.62 0.05 3.36
CA ARG A 100 -4.59 0.09 4.46
C ARG A 100 -6.00 -0.21 3.98
N VAL A 101 -6.44 0.45 2.90
CA VAL A 101 -7.76 0.20 2.33
C VAL A 101 -7.84 -1.23 1.76
N ALA A 102 -6.74 -1.74 1.18
CA ALA A 102 -6.67 -3.13 0.72
C ALA A 102 -6.88 -4.14 1.86
N VAL A 103 -6.23 -3.92 3.02
CA VAL A 103 -6.42 -4.76 4.20
C VAL A 103 -7.86 -4.68 4.73
N GLU A 104 -8.46 -3.49 4.74
CA GLU A 104 -9.85 -3.28 5.17
C GLU A 104 -10.85 -3.98 4.24
N ALA A 105 -10.62 -3.94 2.93
CA ALA A 105 -11.47 -4.57 1.92
C ALA A 105 -11.40 -6.11 1.95
N GLU A 106 -10.23 -6.67 2.28
CA GLU A 106 -9.99 -8.12 2.41
C GLU A 106 -10.38 -8.67 3.80
N ARG A 107 -10.91 -7.84 4.69
CA ARG A 107 -11.38 -8.34 5.99
C ARG A 107 -12.51 -9.35 5.76
N PRO A 108 -12.41 -10.58 6.30
CA PRO A 108 -13.56 -11.46 6.33
C PRO A 108 -14.68 -10.73 7.08
N VAL A 109 -15.88 -10.71 6.51
CA VAL A 109 -17.07 -10.22 7.21
C VAL A 109 -17.21 -11.07 8.47
N GLU A 110 -16.92 -10.50 9.63
CA GLU A 110 -17.28 -11.14 10.89
C GLU A 110 -18.82 -11.22 10.90
N GLU A 111 -19.37 -12.42 10.68
CA GLU A 111 -20.79 -12.67 10.88
C GLU A 111 -21.15 -12.22 12.31
N PRO A 112 -22.18 -11.39 12.49
CA PRO A 112 -22.59 -10.99 13.83
C PRO A 112 -22.97 -12.24 14.61
N ALA A 113 -22.31 -12.46 15.75
CA ALA A 113 -22.65 -13.52 16.68
C ALA A 113 -24.15 -13.41 17.01
N THR A 114 -24.90 -14.46 16.67
CA THR A 114 -26.35 -14.58 16.84
C THR A 114 -26.77 -14.52 18.30
#